data_AF-A0A2G6I1H5-F1
#
_entry.id   AF-A0A2G6I1H5-F1
#
_cell.length_a   1.000
_cell.length_b   1.000
_cell.length_c   1.000
_cell.angle_alpha   90.00
_cell.angle_beta   90.00
_cell.angle_gamma   90.00
#
_symmetry.space_group_name_H-M   'P 1'
#
loop_
_entity.id
_entity.type
_entity.pdbx_description
1 polymer ?
#
loop_
_entity_poly.entity_id
_entity_poly.type
_entity_poly.pdbx_seq_one_letter_code
_entity_poly.pdbx_strand_id
1 'polypeptide(L)'
;MNKKLNTVLFLLAATVLNLLLLVVIALLLFLAFNFAFRNVEEVNAALSWLAVIVTMFGSIAATFVLYSRIIRWINKKWNLDNYLSPLFRGGRRR
;
A
#
# COMPACT_ATOMS: atom_id res chain seq x y z
N MET A 1 -3.54 -23.58 18.84
CA MET A 1 -3.36 -22.28 18.13
C MET A 1 -3.64 -21.14 19.09
N ASN A 2 -2.62 -20.32 19.39
CA ASN A 2 -2.80 -19.18 20.26
C ASN A 2 -3.29 -18.00 19.39
N LYS A 3 -4.55 -17.56 19.55
CA LYS A 3 -5.16 -16.51 18.71
C LYS A 3 -4.32 -15.22 18.67
N LYS A 4 -3.55 -14.96 19.74
CA LYS A 4 -2.59 -13.84 19.83
C LYS A 4 -1.42 -13.98 18.85
N LEU A 5 -0.88 -15.19 18.65
CA LEU A 5 0.23 -15.43 17.74
C LEU A 5 -0.17 -15.18 16.29
N ASN A 6 -1.35 -15.64 15.89
CA ASN A 6 -1.89 -15.41 14.55
C ASN A 6 -2.06 -13.92 14.25
N THR A 7 -2.50 -13.16 15.24
CA THR A 7 -2.64 -11.71 15.16
C THR A 7 -1.29 -11.01 14.95
N VAL A 8 -0.25 -11.42 15.69
CA VAL A 8 1.11 -10.86 15.52
C VAL A 8 1.67 -11.20 14.15
N LEU A 9 1.51 -12.46 13.69
CA LEU A 9 1.94 -12.87 12.36
C LEU A 9 1.21 -12.12 11.24
N PHE A 10 -0.10 -11.89 11.39
CA PHE A 10 -0.86 -11.08 10.44
C PHE A 10 -0.34 -9.65 10.39
N LEU A 11 -0.06 -9.03 11.54
CA LEU A 11 0.42 -7.66 11.61
C LEU A 11 1.81 -7.54 10.97
N LEU A 12 2.72 -8.49 11.26
CA LEU A 12 4.03 -8.57 10.60
C LEU A 12 3.90 -8.74 9.08
N ALA A 13 3.08 -9.69 8.63
CA ALA A 13 2.84 -9.92 7.20
C ALA A 13 2.23 -8.68 6.52
N ALA A 14 1.32 -7.99 7.20
CA ALA A 14 0.69 -6.77 6.71
C ALA A 14 1.70 -5.62 6.61
N THR A 15 2.61 -5.47 7.57
CA THR A 15 3.71 -4.49 7.51
C THR A 15 4.66 -4.80 6.36
N VAL A 16 5.06 -6.07 6.19
CA VAL A 16 5.91 -6.50 5.07
C VAL A 16 5.22 -6.24 3.73
N LEU A 17 3.93 -6.58 3.61
CA LEU A 17 3.13 -6.29 2.42
C LEU A 17 3.08 -4.79 2.12
N ASN A 18 2.92 -3.94 3.13
CA ASN A 18 2.89 -2.49 2.95
C ASN A 18 4.24 -1.95 2.45
N LEU A 19 5.36 -2.42 3.01
CA LEU A 19 6.70 -2.02 2.56
C LEU A 19 6.96 -2.48 1.12
N LEU A 20 6.55 -3.71 0.77
CA LEU A 20 6.64 -4.22 -0.60
C LEU A 20 5.80 -3.39 -1.57
N LEU A 21 4.56 -3.06 -1.20
CA LEU A 21 3.68 -2.21 -2.02
C LEU A 21 4.29 -0.83 -2.26
N LEU A 22 4.85 -0.20 -1.21
CA LEU A 22 5.52 1.09 -1.33
C LEU A 22 6.64 1.04 -2.39
N VAL A 23 7.54 0.05 -2.29
CA VAL A 23 8.66 -0.11 -3.24
C VAL A 23 8.15 -0.37 -4.65
N VAL A 24 7.21 -1.30 -4.83
CA VAL A 24 6.66 -1.64 -6.15
C VAL A 24 5.97 -0.43 -6.77
N ILE A 25 5.17 0.32 -6.01
CA ILE A 25 4.46 1.49 -6.51
C ILE A 25 5.43 2.62 -6.87
N ALA A 26 6.45 2.85 -6.04
CA ALA A 26 7.49 3.84 -6.35
C ALA A 26 8.20 3.51 -7.67
N LEU A 27 8.57 2.24 -7.89
CA LEU A 27 9.18 1.78 -9.15
C LEU A 27 8.23 1.95 -10.34
N LEU A 28 6.95 1.60 -10.17
CA LEU A 28 5.94 1.74 -11.23
C LEU A 28 5.71 3.21 -11.61
N LEU A 29 5.66 4.12 -10.62
CA LEU A 29 5.51 5.55 -10.88
C LEU A 29 6.75 6.13 -11.56
N PHE A 30 7.95 5.70 -11.14
CA PHE A 30 9.19 6.11 -11.80
C PHE A 30 9.24 5.62 -13.25
N LEU A 31 8.84 4.37 -13.50
CA LEU A 31 8.77 3.81 -14.85
C LEU A 31 7.71 4.53 -15.70
N ALA A 32 6.53 4.81 -15.12
CA ALA A 32 5.47 5.54 -15.79
C ALA A 32 5.90 6.97 -16.15
N PHE A 33 6.64 7.64 -15.26
CA PHE A 33 7.19 8.97 -15.55
C PHE A 33 8.20 8.92 -16.69
N ASN A 34 9.18 8.02 -16.63
CA ASN A 34 10.15 7.86 -17.73
C ASN A 34 9.45 7.54 -19.05
N PHE A 35 8.44 6.67 -19.03
CA PHE A 35 7.68 6.33 -20.22
C PHE A 35 6.88 7.51 -20.77
N ALA A 36 6.22 8.29 -19.90
CA ALA A 36 5.41 9.45 -20.30
C ALA A 36 6.25 10.59 -20.87
N PHE A 37 7.46 10.81 -20.35
CA PHE A 37 8.32 11.94 -20.71
C PHE A 37 9.50 11.57 -21.62
N ARG A 38 9.57 10.34 -22.12
CA ARG A 38 10.66 9.86 -22.99
C ARG A 38 10.91 10.71 -24.25
N ASN A 39 9.90 11.46 -24.72
CA ASN A 39 9.96 12.27 -25.93
C ASN A 39 10.23 13.77 -25.65
N VAL A 40 10.47 14.15 -24.40
CA VAL A 40 10.75 15.54 -24.02
C VAL A 40 12.27 15.71 -23.96
N GLU A 41 12.84 16.42 -24.94
CA GLU A 41 14.29 16.65 -25.05
C GLU A 41 14.86 17.48 -23.90
N GLU A 42 14.08 18.42 -23.36
CA GLU A 42 14.47 19.25 -22.21
C GLU A 42 13.43 19.19 -21.09
N VAL A 43 13.78 18.51 -20.01
CA VAL A 43 13.00 18.53 -18.77
C VAL A 43 13.40 19.78 -17.98
N ASN A 44 12.58 20.83 -18.05
CA ASN A 44 12.75 22.01 -17.21
C ASN A 44 12.61 21.64 -15.72
N ALA A 45 13.36 22.31 -14.84
CA ALA A 45 13.33 22.14 -13.39
C ALA A 45 11.90 22.10 -12.80
N ALA A 46 10.96 22.90 -13.30
CA ALA A 46 9.57 22.89 -12.85
C ALA A 46 8.88 21.53 -13.07
N LEU A 47 9.15 20.87 -14.20
CA LEU A 47 8.59 19.57 -14.53
C LEU A 47 9.20 18.46 -13.65
N SER A 48 10.49 18.55 -13.35
CA SER A 48 11.17 17.66 -12.39
C SER A 48 10.59 17.78 -10.99
N TRP A 49 10.33 19.00 -10.51
CA TRP A 49 9.70 19.21 -9.20
C TRP A 49 8.28 18.64 -9.16
N LEU A 50 7.50 18.86 -10.22
CA LEU A 50 6.16 18.31 -10.34
C LEU A 50 6.17 16.78 -10.34
N ALA A 51 7.14 16.16 -11.04
CA ALA A 51 7.35 14.72 -11.05
C ALA A 51 7.58 14.16 -9.65
N VAL A 52 8.46 14.81 -8.86
CA VAL A 52 8.77 14.40 -7.48
C VAL A 52 7.52 14.50 -6.61
N ILE A 53 6.80 15.62 -6.68
CA ILE A 53 5.57 15.85 -5.91
C ILE A 53 4.51 14.79 -6.25
N VAL A 54 4.22 14.60 -7.54
CA VAL A 54 3.22 13.62 -8.00
C VAL A 54 3.64 12.20 -7.63
N THR A 55 4.92 11.86 -7.73
CA THR A 55 5.41 10.53 -7.34
C THR A 55 5.30 10.31 -5.84
N MET A 56 5.59 11.33 -5.03
CA MET A 56 5.50 11.23 -3.56
C MET A 56 4.04 11.06 -3.11
N PHE A 57 3.15 11.99 -3.49
CA PHE A 57 1.74 11.92 -3.08
C PHE A 57 0.99 10.78 -3.78
N GLY A 58 1.30 10.53 -5.05
CA GLY A 58 0.76 9.41 -5.81
C GLY A 58 1.14 8.07 -5.21
N SER A 59 2.39 7.89 -4.76
CA SER A 59 2.80 6.62 -4.13
C SER A 59 2.11 6.38 -2.80
N ILE A 60 1.95 7.42 -1.96
CA ILE A 60 1.22 7.34 -0.69
C ILE A 60 -0.24 6.96 -0.94
N ALA A 61 -0.92 7.69 -1.82
CA ALA A 61 -2.33 7.45 -2.14
C ALA A 61 -2.55 6.06 -2.76
N ALA A 62 -1.72 5.68 -3.73
CA ALA A 62 -1.79 4.38 -4.38
C ALA A 62 -1.52 3.24 -3.39
N THR A 63 -0.52 3.38 -2.52
CA THR A 63 -0.20 2.36 -1.50
C THR A 63 -1.37 2.19 -0.56
N PHE A 64 -1.96 3.29 -0.07
CA PHE A 64 -3.11 3.23 0.83
C PHE A 64 -4.33 2.55 0.19
N VAL A 65 -4.66 2.89 -1.06
CA VAL A 65 -5.80 2.30 -1.78
C VAL A 65 -5.55 0.83 -2.08
N LEU A 66 -4.36 0.47 -2.59
CA LEU A 66 -4.05 -0.92 -2.94
C LEU A 66 -3.95 -1.80 -1.69
N TYR A 67 -3.25 -1.35 -0.66
CA TYR A 67 -3.14 -2.05 0.61
C TYR A 67 -4.52 -2.31 1.22
N SER A 68 -5.35 -1.27 1.32
CA SER A 68 -6.70 -1.42 1.90
C SER A 68 -7.57 -2.38 1.09
N ARG A 69 -7.46 -2.39 -0.23
CA ARG A 69 -8.20 -3.32 -1.10
C ARG A 69 -7.71 -4.75 -0.97
N ILE A 70 -6.39 -4.96 -0.91
CA ILE A 70 -5.77 -6.28 -0.73
C ILE A 70 -6.17 -6.86 0.64
N ILE A 71 -6.05 -6.09 1.72
CA ILE A 71 -6.43 -6.54 3.06
C ILE A 71 -7.92 -6.90 3.13
N ARG A 72 -8.82 -6.09 2.56
CA ARG A 72 -10.24 -6.42 2.49
C ARG A 72 -10.49 -7.72 1.72
N TRP A 73 -9.79 -7.91 0.61
CA TRP A 73 -9.93 -9.12 -0.21
C TRP A 73 -9.42 -10.37 0.51
N ILE A 74 -8.27 -10.28 1.16
CA ILE A 74 -7.68 -11.34 1.98
C ILE A 74 -8.63 -11.70 3.14
N ASN A 75 -9.17 -10.70 3.86
CA ASN A 75 -10.14 -10.92 4.93
C ASN A 75 -11.40 -11.63 4.43
N LYS A 76 -11.96 -11.22 3.28
CA LYS A 76 -13.15 -11.86 2.69
C LYS A 76 -12.87 -13.30 2.22
N LYS A 77 -11.69 -13.55 1.65
CA LYS A 77 -11.35 -14.86 1.08
C LYS A 77 -10.96 -15.89 2.16
N TRP A 78 -10.30 -15.47 3.23
CA TRP A 78 -9.78 -16.37 4.27
C TRP A 78 -10.56 -16.32 5.58
N ASN A 79 -11.60 -15.47 5.67
CA ASN A 79 -12.45 -15.30 6.85
C ASN A 79 -11.61 -15.08 8.13
N LEU A 80 -10.59 -14.23 7.99
CA LEU A 80 -9.54 -13.99 8.98
C LEU A 80 -10.07 -13.48 10.32
N ASP A 81 -11.25 -12.88 10.33
CA ASP A 81 -11.98 -12.47 11.55
C ASP A 81 -12.19 -13.64 12.53
N ASN A 82 -12.27 -14.88 12.05
CA ASN A 82 -12.42 -16.07 12.89
C ASN A 82 -11.11 -16.55 13.53
N TYR A 83 -9.97 -16.19 12.94
CA TYR A 83 -8.63 -16.67 13.32
C TYR A 83 -7.79 -15.62 14.05
N LEU A 84 -8.15 -14.35 13.90
CA LEU A 84 -7.49 -13.22 14.54
C LEU A 84 -8.23 -12.86 15.83
N SER A 85 -7.48 -12.64 16.91
CA SER A 85 -8.06 -11.94 18.06
C SER A 85 -8.36 -10.49 17.65
N PRO A 86 -9.48 -9.89 18.09
CA PRO A 86 -9.82 -8.52 17.71
C PRO A 86 -8.66 -7.57 18.08
N LEU A 87 -7.96 -7.08 17.05
CA LEU A 87 -6.86 -6.11 17.15
C LEU A 87 -7.34 -4.77 17.69
N PHE A 88 -8.59 -4.42 17.36
CA PHE A 88 -9.31 -3.30 17.92
C PHE A 88 -10.53 -3.85 18.65
N ARG A 89 -10.50 -3.84 19.99
CA ARG A 89 -11.74 -3.88 20.80
C ARG A 89 -12.46 -2.53 20.62
N GLY A 90 -12.86 -2.21 19.39
CA GLY A 90 -13.63 -1.03 19.03
C GLY A 90 -15.07 -1.46 18.78
N GLY A 91 -15.96 -1.08 19.70
CA GLY A 91 -17.33 -1.58 19.78
C GLY A 91 -18.09 -1.54 18.46
N ARG A 92 -18.44 -2.72 17.96
CA ARG A 92 -19.66 -2.88 17.17
C ARG A 92 -20.83 -2.79 18.16
N ARG A 93 -21.24 -1.56 18.49
CA ARG A 93 -22.62 -1.35 18.97
C ARG A 93 -23.54 -1.67 17.79
N ARG A 94 -24.60 -2.40 18.15
CA ARG A 94 -25.64 -2.96 17.29
C ARG A 94 -26.12 -2.01 16.20
#